data_AF-A0A258KR88-F1
#
_entry.id   AF-A0A258KR88-F1
#
_cell.length_a   1.000
_cell.length_b   1.000
_cell.length_c   1.000
_cell.angle_alpha   90.00
_cell.angle_beta   90.00
_cell.angle_gamma   90.00
#
_symmetry.space_group_name_H-M   'P 1'
#
loop_
_entity.id
_entity.type
_entity.pdbx_description
1 polymer ?
#
loop_
_entity_poly.entity_id
_entity_poly.type
_entity_poly.pdbx_seq_one_letter_code
_entity_poly.pdbx_strand_id
1 'polypeptide(L)'
;EIAQGVSLAVARIATLASSPALSLSPEQMAREITQASEAARLQDRAAVHQARDILADVARDLRGWIDTARLADLQNLRLAQAAAAGLVVGAVLCATLPALVAQAAPEDWAWPEKRAAGVLKRDMASAGERLLTVADPQGWRAMQTARSIFDDNRAVITRCARTADKAQKPSRCVILLKPTRRPG
;
A
#
# COMPACT_ATOMS: atom_id res chain seq x y z
N GLU A 1 94.87 -17.64 -45.09
CA GLU A 1 93.68 -17.79 -44.24
C GLU A 1 92.33 -17.82 -44.99
N ILE A 2 92.15 -17.06 -46.08
CA ILE A 2 90.85 -17.03 -46.81
C ILE A 2 90.44 -18.42 -47.36
N ALA A 3 91.41 -19.26 -47.75
CA ALA A 3 91.14 -20.60 -48.27
C ALA A 3 90.54 -21.59 -47.24
N GLN A 4 90.90 -21.48 -45.95
CA GLN A 4 90.37 -22.36 -44.90
C GLN A 4 88.95 -21.95 -44.45
N GLY A 5 88.62 -20.66 -44.52
CA GLY A 5 87.27 -20.17 -44.25
C GLY A 5 86.23 -20.69 -45.24
N VAL A 6 86.60 -20.75 -46.53
CA VAL A 6 85.71 -21.23 -47.60
C VAL A 6 85.45 -22.73 -47.49
N SER A 7 86.46 -23.55 -47.16
CA SER A 7 86.26 -25.00 -47.02
C SER A 7 85.36 -25.36 -45.84
N LEU A 8 85.44 -24.62 -44.73
CA LEU A 8 84.57 -24.84 -43.58
C LEU A 8 83.12 -24.44 -43.87
N ALA A 9 82.93 -23.34 -44.60
CA ALA A 9 81.60 -22.90 -45.05
C ALA A 9 80.96 -23.93 -46.00
N VAL A 10 81.72 -24.44 -46.97
CA VAL A 10 81.25 -25.50 -47.89
C VAL A 10 80.91 -26.79 -47.14
N ALA A 11 81.72 -27.20 -46.17
CA ALA A 11 81.46 -28.39 -45.37
C ALA A 11 80.17 -28.28 -44.53
N ARG A 12 79.89 -27.10 -43.95
CA ARG A 12 78.66 -26.87 -43.18
C ARG A 12 77.42 -26.79 -44.07
N ILE A 13 77.53 -26.21 -45.26
CA ILE A 13 76.43 -26.19 -46.24
C ILE A 13 76.14 -27.61 -46.74
N ALA A 14 77.16 -28.43 -46.97
CA ALA A 14 76.98 -29.83 -47.38
C ALA A 14 76.32 -30.69 -46.29
N THR A 15 76.62 -30.45 -45.01
CA THR A 15 75.97 -31.14 -43.88
C THR A 15 74.55 -30.65 -43.61
N LEU A 16 74.26 -29.36 -43.84
CA LEU A 16 72.88 -28.86 -43.84
C LEU A 16 72.06 -29.45 -45.00
N ALA A 17 72.64 -29.58 -46.19
CA ALA A 17 72.00 -30.15 -47.37
C ALA A 17 71.71 -31.66 -47.26
N SER A 18 72.37 -32.37 -46.34
CA SER A 18 72.16 -33.80 -46.08
C SER A 18 71.27 -34.07 -44.86
N SER A 19 70.69 -33.03 -44.26
CA SER A 19 69.68 -33.19 -43.21
C SER A 19 68.35 -33.68 -43.82
N PRO A 20 67.73 -34.75 -43.28
CA PRO A 20 66.42 -35.26 -43.73
C PRO A 20 65.26 -34.25 -43.58
N ALA A 21 65.51 -33.09 -42.96
CA ALA A 21 64.55 -32.00 -42.89
C ALA A 21 64.29 -31.32 -44.26
N LEU A 22 65.16 -31.52 -45.26
CA LEU A 22 65.03 -30.94 -46.60
C LEU A 22 64.32 -31.84 -47.63
N SER A 23 63.99 -33.09 -47.29
CA SER A 23 63.24 -33.98 -48.18
C SER A 23 61.72 -33.85 -48.06
N LEU A 24 61.22 -33.09 -47.08
CA LEU A 24 59.87 -32.53 -47.13
C LEU A 24 59.93 -31.29 -48.01
N SER A 25 59.44 -31.40 -49.25
CA SER A 25 59.39 -30.24 -50.12
C SER A 25 58.53 -29.14 -49.46
N PRO A 26 58.95 -27.87 -49.50
CA PRO A 26 58.15 -26.77 -48.97
C PRO A 26 56.72 -26.75 -49.53
N GLU A 27 56.55 -27.23 -50.76
CA GLU A 27 55.23 -27.35 -51.38
C GLU A 27 54.36 -28.45 -50.76
N GLN A 28 54.94 -29.55 -50.30
CA GLN A 28 54.19 -30.62 -49.64
C GLN A 28 53.74 -30.22 -48.24
N MET A 29 54.60 -29.58 -47.46
CA MET A 29 54.22 -28.99 -46.17
C MET A 29 53.15 -27.91 -46.33
N ALA A 30 53.28 -27.03 -47.33
CA ALA A 30 52.26 -26.03 -47.61
C ALA A 30 50.90 -26.66 -47.95
N ARG A 31 50.87 -27.74 -48.73
CA ARG A 31 49.63 -28.46 -49.09
C ARG A 31 48.97 -29.11 -47.89
N GLU A 32 49.73 -29.83 -47.05
CA GLU A 32 49.18 -30.44 -45.83
C GLU A 32 48.68 -29.38 -44.84
N ILE A 33 49.40 -28.27 -44.68
CA ILE A 33 48.96 -27.15 -43.84
C ILE A 33 47.67 -26.54 -44.41
N THR A 34 47.55 -26.33 -45.72
CA THR A 34 46.30 -25.82 -46.30
C THR A 34 45.14 -26.78 -46.11
N GLN A 35 45.33 -28.09 -46.28
CA GLN A 35 44.28 -29.08 -46.06
C GLN A 35 43.87 -29.18 -44.59
N ALA A 36 44.85 -29.20 -43.68
CA ALA A 36 44.60 -29.18 -42.24
C ALA A 36 43.90 -27.88 -41.80
N SER A 37 44.27 -26.74 -42.41
CA SER A 37 43.65 -25.42 -42.15
C SER A 37 42.22 -25.35 -42.66
N GLU A 38 41.93 -25.93 -43.83
CA GLU A 38 40.58 -26.00 -44.39
C GLU A 38 39.67 -26.91 -43.56
N ALA A 39 40.18 -28.07 -43.15
CA ALA A 39 39.48 -28.98 -42.25
C ALA A 39 39.20 -28.33 -40.88
N ALA A 40 40.19 -27.63 -40.30
CA ALA A 40 40.03 -26.89 -39.06
C ALA A 40 38.99 -25.74 -39.20
N ARG A 41 39.02 -25.00 -40.31
CA ARG A 41 38.03 -23.93 -40.58
C ARG A 41 36.61 -24.46 -40.78
N LEU A 42 36.44 -25.66 -41.32
CA LEU A 42 35.12 -26.31 -41.41
C LEU A 42 34.58 -26.68 -40.03
N GLN A 43 35.42 -27.24 -39.16
CA GLN A 43 35.05 -27.54 -37.77
C GLN A 43 34.76 -26.27 -36.96
N ASP A 44 35.58 -25.23 -37.09
CA ASP A 44 35.35 -23.95 -36.43
C ASP A 44 34.04 -23.30 -36.91
N ARG A 45 33.75 -23.34 -38.21
CA ARG A 45 32.48 -22.83 -38.74
C ARG A 45 31.29 -23.59 -38.16
N ALA A 46 31.34 -24.91 -38.11
CA ALA A 46 30.28 -25.73 -37.53
C ALA A 46 30.07 -25.40 -36.04
N ALA A 47 31.16 -25.29 -35.27
CA ALA A 47 31.11 -24.92 -33.86
C ALA A 47 30.55 -23.51 -33.65
N VAL A 48 30.94 -22.53 -34.48
CA VAL A 48 30.42 -21.16 -34.43
C VAL A 48 28.93 -21.09 -34.80
N HIS A 49 28.49 -21.85 -35.80
CA HIS A 49 27.07 -21.93 -36.15
C HIS A 49 26.25 -22.54 -35.02
N GLN A 50 26.71 -23.65 -34.44
CA GLN A 50 26.06 -24.27 -33.29
C GLN A 50 26.00 -23.32 -32.08
N ALA A 51 27.08 -22.59 -31.79
CA ALA A 51 27.09 -21.61 -30.71
C ALA A 51 26.10 -20.46 -30.96
N ARG A 52 25.97 -20.00 -32.21
CA ARG A 52 24.97 -18.97 -32.59
C ARG A 52 23.55 -19.47 -32.43
N ASP A 53 23.28 -20.72 -32.81
CA ASP A 53 21.94 -21.30 -32.68
C ASP A 53 21.56 -21.45 -31.21
N ILE A 54 22.48 -21.93 -30.37
CA ILE A 54 22.30 -22.02 -28.91
C ILE A 54 22.04 -20.63 -28.32
N LEU A 55 22.84 -19.63 -28.68
CA LEU A 55 22.65 -18.25 -28.21
C LEU A 55 21.31 -17.66 -28.66
N ALA A 56 20.86 -17.95 -29.88
CA ALA A 56 19.58 -17.49 -30.39
C ALA A 56 18.40 -18.16 -29.67
N ASP A 57 18.54 -19.43 -29.30
CA ASP A 57 17.54 -20.18 -28.53
C ASP A 57 17.43 -19.65 -27.10
N VAL A 58 18.57 -19.51 -26.41
CA VAL A 58 18.66 -18.92 -25.07
C VAL A 58 18.10 -17.49 -25.07
N ALA A 59 18.40 -16.69 -26.09
CA ALA A 59 17.87 -15.33 -26.21
C ALA A 59 16.35 -15.27 -26.46
N ARG A 60 15.76 -16.31 -27.08
CA ARG A 60 14.31 -16.44 -27.24
C ARG A 60 13.64 -16.84 -25.93
N ASP A 61 14.21 -17.81 -25.22
CA ASP A 61 13.70 -18.23 -23.91
C ASP A 61 13.74 -17.10 -22.89
N LEU A 62 14.87 -16.37 -22.81
CA LEU A 62 14.99 -15.20 -21.95
C LEU A 62 13.95 -14.12 -22.26
N ARG A 63 13.65 -13.85 -23.55
CA ARG A 63 12.60 -12.90 -23.92
C ARG A 63 11.22 -13.38 -23.47
N GLY A 64 10.91 -14.66 -23.67
CA GLY A 64 9.65 -15.24 -23.20
C GLY A 64 9.46 -15.13 -21.68
N TRP A 65 10.53 -15.35 -20.91
CA TRP A 65 10.53 -15.21 -19.45
C TRP A 65 10.42 -13.75 -18.98
N ILE A 66 11.10 -12.82 -19.66
CA ILE A 66 11.02 -11.39 -19.35
C ILE A 66 9.60 -10.86 -19.65
N ASP A 67 9.01 -11.26 -20.77
CA ASP A 67 7.66 -10.83 -21.13
C ASP A 67 6.63 -11.36 -20.12
N THR A 68 6.72 -12.63 -19.73
CA THR A 68 5.84 -13.22 -18.71
C THR A 68 6.03 -12.58 -17.34
N ALA A 69 7.26 -12.31 -16.91
CA ALA A 69 7.53 -11.60 -15.65
C ALA A 69 6.94 -10.18 -15.66
N ARG A 70 7.09 -9.46 -16.78
CA ARG A 70 6.58 -8.08 -16.93
C ARG A 70 5.05 -8.03 -16.93
N LEU A 71 4.39 -9.02 -17.53
CA LEU A 71 2.94 -9.17 -17.48
C LEU A 71 2.45 -9.49 -16.07
N ALA A 72 3.16 -10.34 -15.32
CA ALA A 72 2.83 -10.66 -13.93
C ALA A 72 2.92 -9.44 -13.00
N ASP A 73 3.96 -8.62 -13.14
CA ASP A 73 4.14 -7.40 -12.33
C ASP A 73 3.04 -6.36 -12.59
N LEU A 74 2.67 -6.14 -13.85
CA LEU A 74 1.57 -5.24 -14.20
C LEU A 74 0.22 -5.75 -13.68
N GLN A 75 0.02 -7.07 -13.70
CA GLN A 75 -1.20 -7.70 -13.19
C GLN A 75 -1.27 -7.57 -11.65
N ASN A 76 -0.16 -7.78 -10.96
CA ASN A 76 -0.04 -7.56 -9.51
C ASN A 76 -0.28 -6.10 -9.13
N LEU A 77 0.25 -5.15 -9.90
CA LEU A 77 -0.01 -3.72 -9.69
C LEU A 77 -1.51 -3.39 -9.88
N ARG A 78 -2.17 -3.95 -10.89
CA ARG A 78 -3.61 -3.76 -11.07
C ARG A 78 -4.44 -4.38 -9.95
N LEU A 79 -4.07 -5.57 -9.48
CA LEU A 79 -4.72 -6.21 -8.34
C LEU A 79 -4.51 -5.40 -7.06
N ALA A 80 -3.29 -4.90 -6.82
CA ALA A 80 -2.98 -4.03 -5.70
C ALA A 80 -3.78 -2.72 -5.76
N GLN A 81 -3.90 -2.11 -6.95
CA GLN A 81 -4.72 -0.92 -7.17
C GLN A 81 -6.21 -1.20 -6.93
N ALA A 82 -6.74 -2.31 -7.43
CA ALA A 82 -8.13 -2.70 -7.21
C ALA A 82 -8.40 -2.98 -5.72
N ALA A 83 -7.48 -3.65 -5.03
CA ALA A 83 -7.55 -3.89 -3.59
C ALA A 83 -7.49 -2.57 -2.80
N ALA A 84 -6.57 -1.67 -3.15
CA ALA A 84 -6.47 -0.35 -2.53
C ALA A 84 -7.74 0.48 -2.77
N ALA A 85 -8.27 0.50 -3.99
CA ALA A 85 -9.51 1.18 -4.32
C ALA A 85 -10.69 0.59 -3.54
N GLY A 86 -10.80 -0.74 -3.46
CA GLY A 86 -11.83 -1.42 -2.68
C GLY A 86 -11.75 -1.08 -1.19
N LEU A 87 -10.54 -1.00 -0.63
CA LEU A 87 -10.34 -0.62 0.76
C LEU A 87 -10.74 0.84 1.01
N VAL A 88 -10.38 1.75 0.11
CA VAL A 88 -10.78 3.17 0.20
C VAL A 88 -12.30 3.31 0.10
N VAL A 89 -12.94 2.69 -0.90
CA VAL A 89 -14.39 2.73 -1.08
C VAL A 89 -15.12 2.12 0.12
N GLY A 90 -14.64 0.97 0.61
CA GLY A 90 -15.20 0.32 1.79
C GLY A 90 -15.10 1.18 3.05
N ALA A 91 -13.95 1.83 3.27
CA ALA A 91 -13.76 2.72 4.41
C ALA A 91 -14.70 3.94 4.35
N VAL A 92 -14.84 4.56 3.17
CA VAL A 92 -15.76 5.67 2.96
C VAL A 92 -17.20 5.24 3.25
N LEU A 93 -17.65 4.11 2.69
CA LEU A 93 -18.98 3.58 2.93
C LEU A 93 -19.24 3.30 4.41
N CYS A 94 -18.32 2.64 5.11
CA CYS A 94 -18.44 2.36 6.54
C CYS A 94 -18.53 3.64 7.39
N ALA A 95 -17.88 4.73 6.98
CA ALA A 95 -17.95 6.01 7.68
C ALA A 95 -19.26 6.76 7.42
N THR A 96 -19.78 6.74 6.18
CA THR A 96 -20.95 7.53 5.80
C THR A 96 -22.28 6.83 6.07
N LEU A 97 -22.35 5.51 5.94
CA LEU A 97 -23.60 4.74 6.09
C LEU A 97 -24.29 4.95 7.45
N PRO A 98 -23.60 4.92 8.60
CA PRO A 98 -24.26 5.12 9.89
C PRO A 98 -24.91 6.51 10.05
N ALA A 99 -24.33 7.53 9.40
CA ALA A 99 -24.88 8.88 9.42
C ALA A 99 -26.12 9.01 8.52
N LEU A 100 -26.12 8.36 7.35
CA LEU A 100 -27.27 8.34 6.45
C LEU A 100 -28.43 7.55 7.03
N VAL A 101 -28.15 6.37 7.60
CA VAL A 101 -29.20 5.55 8.23
C VAL A 101 -29.79 6.25 9.46
N ALA A 102 -28.97 6.97 10.23
CA ALA A 102 -29.48 7.75 11.37
C ALA A 102 -30.39 8.92 10.95
N GLN A 103 -30.21 9.49 9.75
CA GLN A 103 -31.07 10.56 9.22
C GLN A 103 -32.35 10.03 8.57
N ALA A 104 -32.33 8.81 8.04
CA ALA A 104 -33.50 8.17 7.45
C ALA A 104 -34.34 7.36 8.45
N ALA A 105 -33.83 7.14 9.67
CA ALA A 105 -34.53 6.42 10.71
C ALA A 105 -35.73 7.23 11.26
N PRO A 106 -36.88 6.60 11.52
CA PRO A 106 -38.00 7.25 12.21
C PRO A 106 -37.59 7.80 13.59
N GLU A 107 -38.15 8.94 13.99
CA GLU A 107 -37.84 9.57 15.28
C GLU A 107 -38.13 8.64 16.47
N ASP A 108 -39.15 7.78 16.36
CA ASP A 108 -39.56 6.82 17.40
C ASP A 108 -38.44 5.84 17.84
N TRP A 109 -37.41 5.65 17.00
CA TRP A 109 -36.31 4.74 17.30
C TRP A 109 -35.21 5.37 18.18
N ALA A 110 -35.14 6.70 18.22
CA ALA A 110 -34.16 7.48 18.99
C ALA A 110 -32.70 6.99 18.82
N TRP A 111 -32.32 6.62 17.59
CA TRP A 111 -30.99 6.09 17.27
C TRP A 111 -29.85 7.09 17.51
N PRO A 112 -29.96 8.37 17.12
CA PRO A 112 -28.95 9.37 17.43
C PRO A 112 -28.69 9.49 18.94
N GLU A 113 -29.75 9.53 19.73
CA GLU A 113 -29.70 9.67 21.19
C GLU A 113 -29.11 8.42 21.85
N LYS A 114 -29.52 7.23 21.41
CA LYS A 114 -28.94 5.95 21.87
C LYS A 114 -27.46 5.84 21.51
N ARG A 115 -27.04 6.29 20.32
CA ARG A 115 -25.62 6.36 19.95
C ARG A 115 -24.86 7.35 20.81
N ALA A 116 -25.39 8.55 21.04
CA ALA A 116 -24.75 9.54 21.89
C ALA A 116 -24.55 9.01 23.32
N ALA A 117 -25.57 8.35 23.88
CA ALA A 117 -25.47 7.68 25.17
C ALA A 117 -24.42 6.55 25.17
N GLY A 118 -24.41 5.72 24.13
CA GLY A 118 -23.42 4.66 23.95
C GLY A 118 -21.98 5.16 23.84
N VAL A 119 -21.72 6.22 23.07
CA VAL A 119 -20.40 6.87 22.95
C VAL A 119 -19.95 7.43 24.29
N LEU A 120 -20.88 8.03 25.05
CA LEU A 120 -20.63 8.54 26.40
C LEU A 120 -20.55 7.44 27.48
N LYS A 121 -20.77 6.17 27.10
CA LYS A 121 -20.83 4.99 27.97
C LYS A 121 -21.73 5.22 29.18
N ARG A 122 -22.91 5.78 28.92
CA ARG A 122 -23.89 6.22 29.92
C ARG A 122 -25.29 5.83 29.46
N ASP A 123 -26.23 5.76 30.39
CA ASP A 123 -27.65 5.73 30.04
C ASP A 123 -28.08 7.06 29.42
N MET A 124 -29.24 7.11 28.77
CA MET A 124 -29.68 8.30 28.03
C MET A 124 -29.85 9.53 28.92
N ALA A 125 -30.33 9.36 30.17
CA ALA A 125 -30.54 10.50 31.07
C ALA A 125 -29.20 11.08 31.53
N SER A 126 -28.29 10.24 32.04
CA SER A 126 -26.97 10.71 32.47
C SER A 126 -26.09 11.21 31.32
N ALA A 127 -26.27 10.66 30.12
CA ALA A 127 -25.66 11.19 28.89
C ALA A 127 -26.17 12.61 28.57
N GLY A 128 -27.48 12.84 28.65
CA GLY A 128 -28.09 14.15 28.47
C GLY A 128 -27.59 15.18 29.49
N GLU A 129 -27.56 14.81 30.77
CA GLU A 129 -27.01 15.67 31.83
C GLU A 129 -25.54 16.01 31.57
N ARG A 130 -24.72 15.03 31.15
CA ARG A 130 -23.32 15.25 30.81
C ARG A 130 -23.16 16.19 29.63
N LEU A 131 -23.97 16.04 28.58
CA LEU A 131 -23.93 16.92 27.42
C LEU A 131 -24.30 18.35 27.79
N LEU A 132 -25.38 18.56 28.54
CA LEU A 132 -25.80 19.89 29.00
C LEU A 132 -24.74 20.52 29.93
N THR A 133 -24.17 19.73 30.84
CA THR A 133 -23.10 20.19 31.74
C THR A 133 -21.86 20.64 30.96
N VAL A 134 -21.50 19.96 29.87
CA VAL A 134 -20.32 20.30 29.06
C VAL A 134 -20.59 21.45 28.09
N ALA A 135 -21.77 21.47 27.46
CA ALA A 135 -22.12 22.48 26.46
C ALA A 135 -22.41 23.85 27.08
N ASP A 136 -23.13 23.89 28.21
CA ASP A 136 -23.40 25.11 28.97
C ASP A 136 -23.49 24.82 30.47
N PRO A 137 -22.34 24.85 31.18
CA PRO A 137 -22.31 24.59 32.62
C PRO A 137 -23.14 25.58 33.45
N GLN A 138 -23.29 26.83 32.99
CA GLN A 138 -24.02 27.85 33.73
C GLN A 138 -25.53 27.71 33.51
N GLY A 139 -25.97 27.54 32.26
CA GLY A 139 -27.36 27.26 31.93
C GLY A 139 -27.84 25.96 32.57
N TRP A 140 -27.03 24.90 32.57
CA TRP A 140 -27.39 23.66 33.25
C TRP A 140 -27.57 23.82 34.76
N ARG A 141 -26.71 24.62 35.43
CA ARG A 141 -26.90 24.95 36.86
C ARG A 141 -28.16 25.78 37.11
N ALA A 142 -28.48 26.71 36.22
CA ALA A 142 -29.71 27.49 36.29
C ALA A 142 -30.95 26.59 36.12
N MET A 143 -30.93 25.65 35.18
CA MET A 143 -32.00 24.65 35.00
C MET A 143 -32.17 23.76 36.24
N GLN A 144 -31.08 23.26 36.83
CA GLN A 144 -31.14 22.47 38.06
C GLN A 144 -31.71 23.28 39.23
N THR A 145 -31.35 24.56 39.33
CA THR A 145 -31.90 25.47 40.35
C THR A 145 -33.40 25.70 40.12
N ALA A 146 -33.81 25.97 38.88
CA ALA A 146 -35.23 26.10 38.53
C ALA A 146 -36.02 24.82 38.82
N ARG A 147 -35.43 23.65 38.55
CA ARG A 147 -36.02 22.35 38.87
C ARG A 147 -36.20 22.16 40.37
N SER A 148 -35.18 22.47 41.17
CA SER A 148 -35.27 22.40 42.64
C SER A 148 -36.35 23.32 43.19
N ILE A 149 -36.46 24.55 42.68
CA ILE A 149 -37.53 25.49 43.06
C ILE A 149 -38.90 24.92 42.69
N PHE A 150 -39.04 24.33 41.49
CA PHE A 150 -40.29 23.69 41.07
C PHE A 150 -40.65 22.52 41.99
N ASP A 151 -39.71 21.65 42.31
CA ASP A 151 -39.95 20.47 43.15
C ASP A 151 -40.38 20.87 44.56
N ASP A 152 -39.72 21.89 45.15
CA ASP A 152 -40.10 22.47 46.44
C ASP A 152 -41.50 23.09 46.45
N ASN A 153 -42.00 23.52 45.29
CA ASN A 153 -43.27 24.24 45.14
C ASN A 153 -44.30 23.48 44.30
N ARG A 154 -44.07 22.19 44.00
CA ARG A 154 -44.78 21.46 42.94
C ARG A 154 -46.29 21.53 43.10
N ALA A 155 -46.79 21.33 44.32
CA ALA A 155 -48.22 21.36 44.61
C ALA A 155 -48.84 22.75 44.39
N VAL A 156 -48.15 23.81 44.80
CA VAL A 156 -48.63 25.20 44.66
C VAL A 156 -48.61 25.62 43.20
N ILE A 157 -47.49 25.41 42.50
CA ILE A 157 -47.36 25.72 41.07
C ILE A 157 -48.42 24.97 40.24
N THR A 158 -48.61 23.67 40.49
CA THR A 158 -49.60 22.87 39.75
C THR A 158 -51.03 23.36 39.98
N ARG A 159 -51.36 23.85 41.18
CA ARG A 159 -52.67 24.47 41.46
C ARG A 159 -52.83 25.82 40.77
N CYS A 160 -51.82 26.69 40.88
CA CYS A 160 -51.82 27.99 40.22
C CYS A 160 -51.96 27.87 38.69
N ALA A 161 -51.23 26.92 38.08
CA ALA A 161 -51.32 26.62 36.65
C ALA A 161 -52.74 26.16 36.28
N ARG A 162 -53.31 25.18 36.99
CA ARG A 162 -54.70 24.75 36.76
C ARG A 162 -55.72 25.88 36.89
N THR A 163 -55.55 26.79 37.85
CA THR A 163 -56.44 27.95 38.01
C THR A 163 -56.27 28.94 36.85
N ALA A 164 -55.04 29.21 36.43
CA ALA A 164 -54.76 30.07 35.28
C ALA A 164 -55.37 29.51 33.99
N ASP A 165 -55.18 28.21 33.74
CA ASP A 165 -55.73 27.51 32.58
C ASP A 165 -57.27 27.51 32.59
N LYS A 166 -57.90 27.25 33.74
CA LYS A 166 -59.37 27.31 33.86
C LYS A 166 -59.92 28.71 33.65
N ALA A 167 -59.24 29.73 34.17
CA ALA A 167 -59.65 31.12 34.03
C ALA A 167 -59.25 31.72 32.68
N GLN A 168 -58.42 31.02 31.88
CA GLN A 168 -57.75 31.53 30.68
C GLN A 168 -57.08 32.89 30.90
N LYS A 169 -56.54 33.10 32.11
CA LYS A 169 -55.96 34.38 32.55
C LYS A 169 -54.73 34.13 33.42
N PRO A 170 -53.73 35.02 33.38
CA PRO A 170 -52.57 34.93 34.26
C PRO A 170 -52.98 34.93 35.74
N SER A 171 -52.41 34.01 36.53
CA SER A 171 -52.61 33.96 37.98
C SER A 171 -51.32 34.33 38.71
N ARG A 172 -51.43 35.12 39.79
CA ARG A 172 -50.28 35.37 40.68
C ARG A 172 -50.12 34.16 41.60
N CYS A 173 -48.91 33.60 41.63
CA CYS A 173 -48.58 32.45 42.47
C CYS A 173 -47.47 32.84 43.45
N VAL A 174 -47.67 32.57 44.73
CA VAL A 174 -46.65 32.77 45.77
C VAL A 174 -45.89 31.47 45.94
N ILE A 175 -44.58 31.50 45.74
CA ILE A 175 -43.69 30.34 45.88
C ILE A 175 -42.73 30.54 47.05
N LEU A 176 -42.35 29.43 47.67
CA LEU A 176 -41.30 29.37 48.68
C LEU A 176 -39.94 29.26 48.01
N LEU A 177 -39.02 30.16 48.33
CA LEU A 177 -37.62 30.06 47.95
C LEU A 177 -36.81 29.65 49.17
N LYS A 178 -36.18 28.48 49.11
CA LYS A 178 -35.24 28.05 50.15
C LYS A 178 -33.88 28.72 49.91
N PRO A 179 -33.14 29.10 50.97
CA PRO A 179 -31.79 29.62 50.82
C PRO A 179 -30.88 28.59 50.16
N THR A 180 -30.13 28.98 49.14
CA THR A 180 -29.04 28.17 48.58
C THR A 180 -27.87 28.17 49.56
N ARG A 181 -27.47 26.99 50.07
CA ARG A 181 -26.19 26.86 50.79
C ARG A 181 -25.07 27.19 49.82
N ARG A 182 -24.29 28.25 50.08
CA ARG A 182 -23.02 28.48 49.38
C ARG A 182 -22.07 27.33 49.72
N PRO A 183 -21.49 26.62 48.73
CA PRO A 183 -20.33 25.79 49.00
C PRO A 183 -19.19 26.74 49.38
N GLY A 184 -18.62 26.53 50.57
CA GLY A 184 -17.40 27.21 51.03
C GLY A 184 -16.17 26.66 50.35
#